data_AF-A0A2C9KHH0-F1
#
_entry.id   AF-A0A2C9KHH0-F1
#
_cell.length_a   1.000
_cell.length_b   1.000
_cell.length_c   1.000
_cell.angle_alpha   90.00
_cell.angle_beta   90.00
_cell.angle_gamma   90.00
#
_symmetry.space_group_name_H-M   'P 1'
#
loop_
_entity.id
_entity.type
_entity.pdbx_description
1 polymer ?
#
loop_
_entity_poly.entity_id
_entity_poly.type
_entity_poly.pdbx_seq_one_letter_code
_entity_poly.pdbx_strand_id
1 'polypeptide(L)'
;MASSKLMNKVSGLCGNFNGKTSDDKIGSDNLEKDSMSKLAKSWIVNPDLCTISDTESVADCQSNRLTWAEKTCSVILEGEAFYECRKRVSETRSYYDNCVMQACK
;
A
#
# COMPACT_ATOMS: atom_id res chain seq x y z
N MET A 1 14.13 -9.16 1.21
CA MET A 1 14.27 -8.67 -0.18
C MET A 1 14.51 -9.87 -1.09
N ALA A 2 13.98 -9.84 -2.31
CA ALA A 2 14.19 -10.91 -3.28
C ALA A 2 15.69 -11.04 -3.62
N SER A 3 16.15 -12.28 -3.87
CA SER A 3 17.52 -12.50 -4.34
C SER A 3 17.74 -11.80 -5.67
N SER A 4 18.91 -11.19 -5.88
CA SER A 4 19.27 -10.58 -7.18
C SER A 4 19.17 -11.55 -8.36
N LYS A 5 19.24 -12.86 -8.10
CA LYS A 5 19.01 -13.91 -9.11
C LYS A 5 17.60 -13.89 -9.75
N LEU A 6 16.64 -13.23 -9.10
CA LEU A 6 15.24 -13.09 -9.54
C LEU A 6 14.97 -11.80 -10.32
N MET A 7 15.99 -10.96 -10.53
CA MET A 7 15.86 -9.72 -11.31
C MET A 7 15.36 -10.03 -12.73
N ASN A 8 14.28 -9.37 -13.14
CA ASN A 8 13.54 -9.65 -14.39
C ASN A 8 12.92 -11.06 -14.51
N LYS A 9 12.74 -11.79 -13.41
CA LYS A 9 12.18 -13.16 -13.42
C LYS A 9 10.90 -13.31 -12.62
N VAL A 10 10.35 -12.21 -12.15
CA VAL A 10 9.09 -12.17 -11.42
C VAL A 10 8.13 -11.22 -12.12
N SER A 11 6.86 -11.39 -11.86
CA SER A 11 5.79 -10.51 -12.31
C SER A 11 4.62 -10.65 -11.34
N GLY A 12 3.87 -9.58 -11.13
CA GLY A 12 2.73 -9.60 -10.24
C GLY A 12 2.44 -8.22 -9.67
N LEU A 13 1.68 -8.18 -8.58
CA LEU A 13 1.35 -6.94 -7.88
C LEU A 13 2.57 -6.20 -7.30
N CYS A 14 3.68 -6.91 -7.11
CA CYS A 14 4.95 -6.34 -6.65
C CYS A 14 5.88 -5.93 -7.81
N GLY A 15 5.38 -5.89 -9.05
CA GLY A 15 6.16 -5.54 -10.23
C GLY A 15 7.03 -6.68 -10.76
N ASN A 16 8.08 -6.32 -11.50
CA ASN A 16 8.96 -7.27 -12.21
C ASN A 16 10.39 -7.36 -11.65
N PHE A 17 10.67 -6.60 -10.58
CA PHE A 17 11.95 -6.56 -9.87
C PHE A 17 13.16 -6.22 -10.77
N ASN A 18 12.99 -5.28 -11.71
CA ASN A 18 14.07 -4.84 -12.62
C ASN A 18 14.77 -3.53 -12.18
N GLY A 19 14.33 -2.93 -11.07
CA GLY A 19 14.85 -1.65 -10.56
C GLY A 19 14.25 -0.40 -11.20
N LYS A 20 13.22 -0.53 -12.05
CA LYS A 20 12.49 0.56 -12.70
C LYS A 20 11.04 0.61 -12.21
N THR A 21 10.78 1.45 -11.23
CA THR A 21 9.43 1.57 -10.65
C THR A 21 8.36 2.07 -11.62
N SER A 22 8.75 2.65 -12.76
CA SER A 22 7.82 3.14 -13.77
C SER A 22 7.05 2.02 -14.49
N ASP A 23 7.61 0.80 -14.56
CA ASP A 23 7.00 -0.34 -15.26
C ASP A 23 6.41 -1.40 -14.32
N ASP A 24 6.39 -1.14 -13.01
CA ASP A 24 5.80 -2.06 -12.01
C ASP A 24 4.27 -2.18 -12.14
N LYS A 25 3.62 -1.33 -12.93
CA LYS A 25 2.17 -1.37 -13.21
C LYS A 25 1.80 -2.22 -14.43
N ILE A 26 2.66 -3.13 -14.86
CA ILE A 26 2.35 -4.10 -15.91
C ILE A 26 1.41 -5.18 -15.34
N GLY A 27 0.24 -5.33 -15.97
CA GLY A 27 -0.75 -6.35 -15.64
C GLY A 27 -0.37 -7.75 -16.13
N SER A 28 -1.17 -8.74 -15.76
CA SER A 28 -1.01 -10.14 -16.22
C SER A 28 -1.12 -10.31 -17.74
N ASP A 29 -1.75 -9.34 -18.41
CA ASP A 29 -1.91 -9.24 -19.86
C ASP A 29 -0.74 -8.52 -20.55
N ASN A 30 0.34 -8.24 -19.81
CA ASN A 30 1.53 -7.49 -20.26
C ASN A 30 1.22 -6.04 -20.70
N LEU A 31 0.10 -5.47 -20.27
CA LEU A 31 -0.25 -4.08 -20.54
C LEU A 31 -0.09 -3.22 -19.28
N GLU A 32 0.40 -1.99 -19.44
CA GLU A 32 0.47 -1.01 -18.37
C GLU A 32 -0.95 -0.61 -17.91
N LYS A 33 -1.13 -0.48 -16.59
CA LYS A 33 -2.39 -0.08 -15.97
C LYS A 33 -2.32 1.34 -15.42
N ASP A 34 -3.36 2.12 -15.69
CA ASP A 34 -3.48 3.52 -15.27
C ASP A 34 -3.74 3.71 -13.76
N SER A 35 -4.11 2.64 -13.05
CA SER A 35 -4.48 2.66 -11.64
C SER A 35 -4.13 1.35 -10.94
N MET A 36 -3.85 1.43 -9.63
CA MET A 36 -3.52 0.27 -8.81
C MET A 36 -4.70 -0.72 -8.71
N SER A 37 -5.94 -0.22 -8.72
CA SER A 37 -7.14 -1.06 -8.76
C SER A 37 -7.22 -1.89 -10.05
N LYS A 38 -6.96 -1.30 -11.23
CA LYS A 38 -6.92 -2.07 -12.49
C LYS A 38 -5.76 -3.05 -12.53
N LEU A 39 -4.60 -2.70 -11.97
CA LEU A 39 -3.49 -3.64 -11.78
C LEU A 39 -3.92 -4.84 -10.94
N ALA A 40 -4.47 -4.59 -9.74
CA ALA A 40 -4.95 -5.63 -8.84
C ALA A 40 -5.94 -6.59 -9.52
N LYS A 41 -6.92 -6.04 -10.25
CA LYS A 41 -7.92 -6.83 -10.98
C LYS A 41 -7.31 -7.69 -12.08
N SER A 42 -6.30 -7.20 -12.81
CA SER A 42 -5.66 -7.98 -13.87
C SER A 42 -5.00 -9.26 -13.35
N TRP A 43 -4.54 -9.27 -12.09
CA TRP A 43 -3.84 -10.40 -11.49
C TRP A 43 -4.75 -11.37 -10.72
N ILE A 44 -6.08 -11.26 -10.85
CA ILE A 44 -7.02 -12.20 -10.23
C ILE A 44 -6.94 -13.56 -10.93
N VAL A 45 -6.64 -14.61 -10.16
CA VAL A 45 -6.51 -15.99 -10.68
C VAL A 45 -7.86 -16.70 -10.74
N ASN A 46 -8.73 -16.49 -9.74
CA ASN A 46 -10.04 -17.14 -9.62
C ASN A 46 -11.14 -16.07 -9.47
N PRO A 47 -11.70 -15.56 -10.58
CA PRO A 47 -12.70 -14.49 -10.55
C PRO A 47 -13.94 -14.84 -9.73
N ASP A 48 -14.40 -16.09 -9.80
CA ASP A 48 -15.61 -16.56 -9.10
C ASP A 48 -15.50 -16.53 -7.57
N LEU A 49 -14.27 -16.48 -7.04
CA LEU A 49 -13.97 -16.40 -5.62
C LEU A 49 -13.59 -14.99 -5.15
N CYS A 50 -13.49 -14.03 -6.07
CA CYS A 50 -13.09 -12.66 -5.77
C CYS A 50 -14.28 -11.71 -5.90
N THR A 51 -14.79 -11.21 -4.77
CA THR A 51 -15.69 -10.06 -4.78
C THR A 51 -14.87 -8.78 -4.98
N ILE A 52 -14.99 -8.19 -6.17
CA ILE A 52 -14.34 -6.92 -6.49
C ILE A 52 -15.33 -5.80 -6.19
N SER A 53 -15.05 -4.95 -5.20
CA SER A 53 -15.74 -3.65 -5.11
C SER A 53 -14.99 -2.64 -5.98
N ASP A 54 -15.72 -1.99 -6.90
CA ASP A 54 -15.18 -0.86 -7.66
C ASP A 54 -15.04 0.40 -6.80
N THR A 55 -15.63 0.38 -5.61
CA THR A 55 -15.45 1.39 -4.59
C THR A 55 -14.20 1.09 -3.78
N GLU A 56 -13.20 1.97 -3.86
CA GLU A 56 -12.31 2.19 -2.72
C GLU A 56 -13.21 2.72 -1.59
N SER A 57 -13.72 1.83 -0.74
CA SER A 57 -14.33 2.30 0.50
C SER A 57 -13.19 2.85 1.35
N VAL A 58 -12.97 4.16 1.25
CA VAL A 58 -12.50 4.91 2.40
C VAL A 58 -13.60 4.68 3.41
N ALA A 59 -13.40 3.73 4.33
CA ALA A 59 -14.35 3.52 5.41
C ALA A 59 -14.55 4.88 6.06
N ASP A 60 -15.78 5.37 6.03
CA ASP A 60 -16.10 6.70 6.52
C ASP A 60 -15.82 6.66 8.03
N CYS A 61 -14.69 7.22 8.44
CA CYS A 61 -14.23 7.10 9.81
C CYS A 61 -15.17 7.90 10.68
N GLN A 62 -15.99 7.22 11.47
CA GLN A 62 -16.88 7.89 12.40
C GLN A 62 -16.09 8.88 13.25
N SER A 63 -16.64 10.08 13.47
CA SER A 63 -15.89 11.21 14.07
C SER A 63 -15.26 10.86 15.42
N ASN A 64 -15.95 10.08 16.26
CA ASN A 64 -15.43 9.58 17.53
C ASN A 64 -14.23 8.63 17.36
N ARG A 65 -14.21 7.85 16.29
CA ARG A 65 -13.12 6.92 15.98
C ARG A 65 -11.92 7.64 15.37
N LEU A 66 -12.16 8.68 14.56
CA LEU A 66 -11.11 9.48 13.95
C LEU A 66 -10.23 10.14 15.02
N THR A 67 -10.83 10.82 15.99
CA THR A 67 -10.06 11.48 17.06
C THR A 67 -9.22 10.49 17.88
N TRP A 68 -9.75 9.30 18.13
CA TRP A 68 -8.99 8.24 18.80
C TRP A 68 -7.83 7.73 17.92
N ALA A 69 -8.07 7.54 16.62
CA ALA A 69 -7.06 7.07 15.67
C ALA A 69 -5.90 8.08 15.52
N GLU A 70 -6.21 9.37 15.33
CA GLU A 70 -5.21 10.45 15.24
C GLU A 70 -4.34 10.51 16.51
N LYS A 71 -4.98 10.48 17.68
CA LYS A 71 -4.27 10.50 18.97
C LYS A 71 -3.40 9.25 19.16
N THR A 72 -3.88 8.09 18.74
CA THR A 72 -3.14 6.83 18.89
C THR A 72 -1.93 6.79 17.94
N CYS A 73 -2.12 7.25 16.69
CA CYS A 73 -1.09 7.21 15.65
C CYS A 73 -0.05 8.34 15.77
N SER A 74 -0.33 9.42 16.52
CA SER A 74 0.60 10.56 16.68
C SER A 74 1.96 10.16 17.26
N VAL A 75 2.04 9.02 17.97
CA VAL A 75 3.29 8.43 18.46
C VAL A 75 4.34 8.23 17.35
N ILE A 76 3.91 8.00 16.11
CA ILE A 76 4.80 7.86 14.94
C ILE A 76 5.51 9.20 14.67
N LEU A 77 4.77 10.31 14.76
CA LEU A 77 5.26 11.66 14.46
C LEU A 77 6.03 12.28 15.64
N GLU A 78 5.54 12.09 16.86
CA GLU A 78 5.99 12.86 18.03
C GLU A 78 6.58 11.98 19.14
N GLY A 79 6.16 10.72 19.23
CA GLY A 79 6.55 9.82 20.31
C GLY A 79 8.05 9.55 20.34
N GLU A 80 8.61 9.45 21.55
CA GLU A 80 10.03 9.14 21.77
C GLU A 80 10.41 7.77 21.21
N ALA A 81 9.50 6.80 21.28
CA ALA A 81 9.70 5.45 20.75
C ALA A 81 10.07 5.43 19.25
N PHE A 82 9.65 6.45 18.48
CA PHE A 82 9.92 6.56 17.05
C PHE A 82 11.01 7.57 16.69
N TYR A 83 11.63 8.23 17.67
CA TYR A 83 12.61 9.30 17.42
C TYR A 83 13.79 8.86 16.54
N GLU A 84 14.37 7.69 16.81
CA GLU A 84 15.47 7.15 16.01
C GLU A 84 15.05 6.69 14.60
N CYS A 85 13.78 6.30 14.44
CA CYS A 85 13.22 5.94 13.14
C CYS A 85 12.99 7.18 12.26
N ARG A 86 12.50 8.28 12.84
CA ARG A 86 12.28 9.56 12.12
C ARG A 86 13.56 10.13 11.52
N LYS A 87 14.73 9.82 12.09
CA LYS A 87 16.05 10.21 11.53
C LYS A 87 16.46 9.40 10.29
N ARG A 88 15.85 8.23 10.05
CA ARG A 88 16.24 7.25 9.02
C ARG A 88 15.18 7.04 7.95
N VAL A 89 13.92 7.37 8.25
CA VAL A 89 12.76 7.14 7.38
C VAL A 89 12.15 8.48 6.99
N SER A 90 12.30 8.86 5.71
CA SER A 90 11.80 10.13 5.17
C SER A 90 10.28 10.18 5.10
N GLU A 91 9.61 9.05 4.89
CA GLU A 91 8.15 8.96 4.63
C GLU A 91 7.34 8.77 5.92
N THR A 92 7.83 9.25 7.07
CA THR A 92 7.17 9.07 8.38
C THR A 92 5.69 9.50 8.36
N ARG A 93 5.36 10.57 7.62
CA ARG A 93 3.96 11.03 7.47
C ARG A 93 3.06 10.00 6.80
N SER A 94 3.54 9.30 5.77
CA SER A 94 2.77 8.25 5.10
C SER A 94 2.48 7.06 6.02
N TYR A 95 3.36 6.75 6.97
CA TYR A 95 3.07 5.74 8.01
C TYR A 95 1.99 6.21 8.98
N TYR A 96 2.00 7.49 9.38
CA TYR A 96 0.93 8.08 10.19
C TYR A 96 -0.42 8.04 9.46
N ASP A 97 -0.48 8.51 8.22
CA ASP A 97 -1.73 8.57 7.45
C ASP A 97 -2.31 7.15 7.24
N ASN A 98 -1.45 6.16 6.95
CA ASN A 98 -1.86 4.76 6.88
C ASN A 98 -2.34 4.23 8.24
N CYS A 99 -1.65 4.54 9.34
CA CYS A 99 -2.08 4.15 10.67
C CYS A 99 -3.49 4.68 10.98
N VAL A 100 -3.75 5.96 10.72
CA VAL A 100 -5.07 6.57 10.94
C VAL A 100 -6.13 5.90 10.07
N MET A 101 -5.85 5.72 8.78
CA MET A 101 -6.76 5.07 7.84
C MET A 101 -7.13 3.64 8.27
N GLN A 102 -6.18 2.87 8.78
CA GLN A 102 -6.43 1.49 9.22
C GLN A 102 -7.11 1.43 10.59
N ALA A 103 -6.73 2.31 11.53
CA ALA A 103 -7.36 2.42 12.84
C ALA A 103 -8.83 2.87 12.78
N CYS A 104 -9.21 3.52 11.68
CA CYS A 104 -10.56 3.97 11.35
C CYS A 104 -11.48 2.87 10.77
N LYS A 105 -10.92 1.73 10.33
CA LYS A 105 -11.67 0.55 9.90
C LYS A 105 -12.02 -0.34 11.09
#